data_AF-A0A7Y5BKV6-F1
#
_entry.id   AF-A0A7Y5BKV6-F1
#
_cell.length_a   1.000
_cell.length_b   1.000
_cell.length_c   1.000
_cell.angle_alpha   90.00
_cell.angle_beta   90.00
_cell.angle_gamma   90.00
#
_symmetry.space_group_name_H-M   'P 1'
#
loop_
_entity.id
_entity.type
_entity.pdbx_description
1 polymer ?
#
loop_
_entity_poly.entity_id
_entity_poly.type
_entity_poly.pdbx_seq_one_letter_code
_entity_poly.pdbx_strand_id
1 'polypeptide(L)'
;MRFSPPVVKLKVLAFIDQAPDLCIRDRIKKAADITFTDDETGEKFKFTWRTISTWLYRYKKHGTAALIQKKRKDKGTYRKITPEQLAEFIDIAIKHLPKSTSQRAIKTVIYNYLLEKQYFARAQLAPTTFYRFIREKELLKPESCQKLRLSFCMPFANDMWQGDTLFGPTIPGPNGKPANTYLIALIDDCSKLLVHAAFYHSEKIYDLTHAIKLAIYSRGIPNMLYFDNGSIYKSKTIIDACIRLNIKLSHTPVRDGSAKGKIERLNENIRYSFFKRHGDFKNLVHLNSLFKEWVNDYNNKIHSSIQMTPENRFAIDLKRIRFLENSEFNDEIFFSESIRSVSNTNTFSLHNIIYECPVDLRDKKIEVRFDPFKPETVITYYNQRRYGKAKPLNPNINALLKREFRKKPDDKNNQNIKGNDLNSNNQTGENKND
;
A
#
# COMPACT_ATOMS: atom_id res chain seq x y z
N MET A 1 -29.18 -1.51 28.29
CA MET A 1 -30.47 -1.92 27.68
C MET A 1 -30.33 -3.37 27.26
N ARG A 2 -31.13 -4.28 27.84
CA ARG A 2 -31.17 -5.68 27.42
C ARG A 2 -31.67 -5.77 25.98
N PHE A 3 -31.02 -6.60 25.17
CA PHE A 3 -31.35 -6.77 23.75
C PHE A 3 -32.62 -7.59 23.64
N SER A 4 -33.64 -7.11 22.92
CA SER A 4 -34.83 -7.92 22.64
C SER A 4 -34.64 -8.76 21.37
N PRO A 5 -34.76 -10.09 21.45
CA PRO A 5 -34.66 -11.00 20.31
C PRO A 5 -35.69 -10.68 19.21
N PRO A 6 -35.38 -10.94 17.93
CA PRO A 6 -36.32 -10.73 16.82
C PRO A 6 -37.64 -11.51 16.99
N VAL A 7 -37.57 -12.72 17.55
CA VAL A 7 -38.71 -13.61 17.79
C VAL A 7 -39.71 -12.97 18.75
N VAL A 8 -39.24 -12.40 19.86
CA VAL A 8 -40.09 -11.68 20.83
C VAL A 8 -40.79 -10.47 20.18
N LYS A 9 -40.10 -9.74 19.29
CA LYS A 9 -40.71 -8.60 18.58
C LYS A 9 -41.82 -9.05 17.62
N LEU A 10 -41.66 -10.19 16.96
CA LEU A 10 -42.68 -10.75 16.08
C LEU A 10 -43.91 -11.20 16.86
N LYS A 11 -43.73 -11.83 18.03
CA LYS A 11 -44.84 -12.17 18.93
C LYS A 11 -45.67 -10.95 19.36
N VAL A 12 -44.99 -9.84 19.69
CA VAL A 12 -45.63 -8.57 20.03
C VAL A 12 -46.47 -8.04 18.86
N LEU A 13 -45.98 -8.16 17.62
CA LEU A 13 -46.71 -7.73 16.43
C LEU A 13 -47.88 -8.65 16.09
N ALA A 14 -47.69 -9.97 16.21
CA ALA A 14 -48.76 -10.96 16.02
C ALA A 14 -49.92 -10.75 17.00
N PHE A 15 -49.61 -10.40 18.26
CA PHE A 15 -50.62 -10.04 19.26
C PHE A 15 -51.45 -8.81 18.85
N ILE A 16 -50.83 -7.82 18.21
CA ILE A 16 -51.53 -6.61 17.73
C ILE A 16 -52.47 -6.95 16.57
N ASP A 17 -52.07 -7.87 15.69
CA ASP A 17 -52.87 -8.30 14.54
C ASP A 17 -54.05 -9.19 14.95
N GLN A 18 -53.90 -10.04 15.98
CA GLN A 18 -54.94 -10.96 16.47
C GLN A 18 -55.97 -10.32 17.43
N ALA A 19 -55.72 -9.11 17.95
CA ALA A 19 -56.62 -8.47 18.89
C ALA A 19 -57.95 -8.07 18.21
N PRO A 20 -59.11 -8.57 18.69
CA PRO A 20 -60.36 -8.55 17.93
C PRO A 20 -60.89 -7.15 17.63
N ASP A 21 -60.90 -6.17 18.56
CA ASP A 21 -61.38 -4.81 18.24
C ASP A 21 -60.78 -3.66 19.09
N LEU A 22 -60.93 -2.45 18.53
CA LEU A 22 -60.42 -1.10 18.88
C LEU A 22 -59.20 -0.63 18.06
N CYS A 23 -59.10 0.69 17.89
CA CYS A 23 -58.11 1.40 17.10
C CYS A 23 -56.68 0.89 17.31
N ILE A 24 -55.83 0.99 16.30
CA ILE A 24 -54.44 0.49 16.34
C ILE A 24 -53.65 1.02 17.56
N ARG A 25 -53.98 2.24 18.02
CA ARG A 25 -53.39 2.83 19.23
C ARG A 25 -53.75 2.07 20.50
N ASP A 26 -54.98 1.58 20.62
CA ASP A 26 -55.47 0.85 21.79
C ASP A 26 -54.91 -0.57 21.80
N ARG A 27 -54.76 -1.20 20.63
CA ARG A 27 -54.06 -2.49 20.49
C ARG A 27 -52.60 -2.42 20.92
N ILE A 28 -51.90 -1.34 20.55
CA ILE A 28 -50.51 -1.09 20.98
C ILE A 28 -50.40 -0.87 22.49
N LYS A 29 -51.37 -0.16 23.10
CA LYS A 29 -51.40 0.05 24.56
C LYS A 29 -51.65 -1.27 25.30
N LYS A 30 -52.63 -2.08 24.86
CA LYS A 30 -52.87 -3.43 25.41
C LYS A 30 -51.62 -4.33 25.31
N ALA A 31 -50.92 -4.28 24.17
CA ALA A 31 -49.66 -5.00 24.00
C ALA A 31 -48.56 -4.51 24.96
N ALA A 32 -48.55 -3.23 25.35
CA ALA A 32 -47.56 -2.70 26.29
C ALA A 32 -47.80 -3.15 27.75
N ASP A 33 -49.04 -3.55 28.08
CA ASP A 33 -49.39 -4.04 29.42
C ASP A 33 -49.03 -5.51 29.62
N ILE A 34 -48.85 -6.25 28.52
CA ILE A 34 -48.51 -7.68 28.51
C ILE A 34 -46.99 -7.89 28.62
N THR A 35 -46.62 -8.97 29.30
CA THR A 35 -45.23 -9.44 29.36
C THR A 35 -45.05 -10.58 28.38
N PHE A 36 -44.08 -10.46 27.48
CA PHE A 36 -43.76 -11.47 26.47
C PHE A 36 -42.57 -12.29 26.91
N THR A 37 -42.65 -13.60 26.73
CA THR A 37 -41.55 -14.54 27.01
C THR A 37 -40.83 -14.93 25.73
N ASP A 38 -39.51 -14.98 25.82
CA ASP A 38 -38.67 -15.61 24.82
C ASP A 38 -38.66 -17.12 25.04
N ASP A 39 -38.96 -17.91 24.01
CA ASP A 39 -39.07 -19.37 24.15
C ASP A 39 -37.69 -20.04 24.25
N GLU A 40 -36.65 -19.39 23.72
CA GLU A 40 -35.28 -19.93 23.72
C GLU A 40 -34.54 -19.66 25.03
N THR A 41 -34.76 -18.49 25.64
CA THR A 41 -34.02 -18.05 26.84
C THR A 41 -34.86 -18.02 28.12
N GLY A 42 -36.18 -18.13 28.01
CA GLY A 42 -37.12 -18.00 29.13
C GLY A 42 -37.20 -16.57 29.70
N GLU A 43 -36.50 -15.60 29.10
CA GLU A 43 -36.49 -14.22 29.60
C GLU A 43 -37.83 -13.51 29.36
N LYS A 44 -38.29 -12.78 30.38
CA LYS A 44 -39.52 -11.98 30.35
C LYS A 44 -39.22 -10.55 29.92
N PHE A 45 -39.92 -10.08 28.88
CA PHE A 45 -39.79 -8.75 28.35
C PHE A 45 -41.10 -7.97 28.43
N LYS A 46 -41.02 -6.74 28.93
CA LYS A 46 -42.10 -5.75 28.86
C LYS A 46 -41.62 -4.53 28.09
N PHE A 47 -42.42 -4.05 27.14
CA PHE A 47 -42.04 -2.95 26.26
C PHE A 47 -43.02 -1.78 26.38
N THR A 48 -42.50 -0.56 26.21
CA THR A 48 -43.35 0.63 26.22
C THR A 48 -44.15 0.75 24.92
N TRP A 49 -45.31 1.39 24.98
CA TRP A 49 -46.15 1.65 23.80
C TRP A 49 -45.39 2.37 22.66
N ARG A 50 -44.44 3.27 22.98
CA ARG A 50 -43.61 3.97 21.98
C ARG A 50 -42.68 3.02 21.22
N THR A 51 -42.11 2.04 21.93
CA THR A 51 -41.24 1.01 21.35
C THR A 51 -42.04 0.12 20.39
N ILE A 52 -43.21 -0.33 20.83
CA ILE A 52 -44.12 -1.18 20.05
C ILE A 52 -44.63 -0.44 18.80
N SER A 53 -45.06 0.81 18.95
CA SER A 53 -45.48 1.68 17.84
C SER A 53 -44.38 1.84 16.78
N THR A 54 -43.14 2.03 17.23
CA THR A 54 -41.98 2.13 16.33
C THR A 54 -41.73 0.83 15.56
N TRP A 55 -41.90 -0.33 16.20
CA TRP A 55 -41.75 -1.63 15.53
C TRP A 55 -42.85 -1.87 14.51
N LEU A 56 -44.11 -1.56 14.84
CA LEU A 56 -45.24 -1.71 13.92
C LEU A 56 -45.06 -0.83 12.68
N TYR A 57 -44.64 0.43 12.84
CA TYR A 57 -44.33 1.32 11.72
C TYR A 57 -43.22 0.75 10.82
N ARG A 58 -42.12 0.29 11.41
CA ARG A 58 -40.99 -0.28 10.66
C ARG A 58 -41.35 -1.57 9.95
N TYR A 59 -42.15 -2.42 10.59
CA TYR A 59 -42.64 -3.66 10.00
C TYR A 59 -43.54 -3.40 8.80
N LYS A 60 -44.52 -2.48 8.92
CA LYS A 60 -45.41 -2.11 7.79
C LYS A 60 -44.65 -1.49 6.61
N LYS A 61 -43.58 -0.73 6.88
CA LYS A 61 -42.82 -0.02 5.82
C LYS A 61 -41.71 -0.86 5.18
N HIS A 62 -41.10 -1.79 5.90
CA HIS A 62 -39.86 -2.46 5.50
C HIS A 62 -39.83 -3.97 5.77
N GLY A 63 -40.95 -4.57 6.18
CA GLY A 63 -41.09 -6.01 6.42
C GLY A 63 -40.32 -6.53 7.65
N THR A 64 -40.24 -7.85 7.77
CA THR A 64 -39.58 -8.58 8.88
C THR A 64 -38.11 -8.21 9.06
N ALA A 65 -37.39 -7.93 7.97
CA ALA A 65 -35.98 -7.57 7.96
C ALA A 65 -35.65 -6.28 8.75
N ALA A 66 -36.64 -5.38 8.94
CA ALA A 66 -36.46 -4.12 9.67
C ALA A 66 -36.61 -4.24 11.20
N LEU A 67 -37.05 -5.40 11.70
CA LEU A 67 -37.13 -5.70 13.14
C LEU A 67 -35.78 -6.12 13.74
N ILE A 68 -34.86 -6.54 12.86
CA ILE A 68 -33.45 -6.73 13.16
C ILE A 68 -32.79 -5.35 13.20
N GLN A 69 -32.21 -4.97 14.35
CA GLN A 69 -31.49 -3.70 14.44
C GLN A 69 -30.26 -3.76 13.53
N LYS A 70 -30.26 -2.98 12.44
CA LYS A 70 -29.05 -2.73 11.66
C LYS A 70 -27.99 -2.10 12.56
N LYS A 71 -26.82 -2.73 12.67
CA LYS A 71 -25.62 -2.06 13.22
C LYS A 71 -25.43 -0.77 12.41
N ARG A 72 -25.16 0.36 13.10
CA ARG A 72 -24.94 1.65 12.41
C ARG A 72 -23.83 1.48 11.37
N LYS A 73 -24.04 2.01 10.16
CA LYS A 73 -23.10 1.93 9.03
C LYS A 73 -21.72 2.52 9.37
N ASP A 74 -21.69 3.42 10.35
CA ASP A 74 -20.49 4.14 10.80
C ASP A 74 -19.79 3.44 12.00
N LYS A 75 -20.26 2.26 12.41
CA LYS A 75 -19.66 1.52 13.53
C LYS A 75 -18.35 0.89 13.06
N GLY A 76 -17.25 1.59 13.32
CA GLY A 76 -15.87 1.12 13.06
C GLY A 76 -15.17 1.82 11.88
N THR A 77 -15.82 2.77 11.20
CA THR A 77 -15.20 3.55 10.12
C THR A 77 -14.81 4.94 10.62
N TYR A 78 -13.51 5.14 10.80
CA TYR A 78 -12.94 6.41 11.28
C TYR A 78 -12.44 7.22 10.09
N ARG A 79 -13.05 8.38 9.85
CA ARG A 79 -12.91 9.13 8.58
C ARG A 79 -11.57 9.86 8.37
N LYS A 80 -10.66 9.94 9.36
CA LYS A 80 -9.46 10.80 9.25
C LYS A 80 -8.16 10.23 9.82
N ILE A 81 -8.20 9.42 10.90
CA ILE A 81 -7.03 8.78 11.48
C ILE A 81 -7.35 7.31 11.74
N THR A 82 -6.51 6.44 11.19
CA THR A 82 -6.61 4.99 11.38
C THR A 82 -6.01 4.57 12.72
N PRO A 83 -6.48 3.47 13.34
CA PRO A 83 -5.87 2.90 14.54
C PRO A 83 -4.37 2.62 14.37
N GLU A 84 -3.94 2.25 13.16
CA GLU A 84 -2.56 1.94 12.80
C GLU A 84 -1.69 3.20 12.82
N GLN A 85 -2.14 4.28 12.18
CA GLN A 85 -1.47 5.60 12.22
C GLN A 85 -1.37 6.13 13.65
N LEU A 86 -2.42 5.95 14.45
CA LEU A 86 -2.41 6.39 15.84
C LEU A 86 -1.40 5.60 16.67
N ALA A 87 -1.25 4.30 16.43
CA ALA A 87 -0.26 3.48 17.10
C ALA A 87 1.17 3.91 16.75
N GLU A 88 1.46 4.22 15.48
CA GLU A 88 2.75 4.76 15.04
C GLU A 88 3.11 6.07 15.76
N PHE A 89 2.16 7.00 15.83
CA PHE A 89 2.34 8.26 16.54
C PHE A 89 2.64 8.03 18.03
N ILE A 90 1.86 7.17 18.69
CA ILE A 90 2.08 6.82 20.10
C ILE A 90 3.49 6.24 20.32
N ASP A 91 4.01 5.41 19.40
CA ASP A 91 5.33 4.80 19.53
C ASP A 91 6.47 5.82 19.43
N ILE A 92 6.35 6.79 18.51
CA ILE A 92 7.30 7.92 18.43
C ILE A 92 7.26 8.71 19.75
N ALA A 93 6.07 9.02 20.24
CA ALA A 93 5.91 9.74 21.50
C ALA A 93 6.55 9.00 22.69
N ILE A 94 6.31 7.69 22.83
CA ILE A 94 6.86 6.88 23.93
C ILE A 94 8.39 6.86 23.91
N LYS A 95 9.04 6.80 22.73
CA LYS A 95 10.51 6.83 22.62
C LYS A 95 11.12 8.14 23.12
N HIS A 96 10.38 9.24 23.04
CA HIS A 96 10.83 10.57 23.45
C HIS A 96 10.41 10.98 24.87
N LEU A 97 9.57 10.17 25.55
CA LEU A 97 9.06 10.49 26.88
C LEU A 97 9.87 9.81 28.00
N PRO A 98 10.12 10.49 29.13
CA PRO A 98 10.84 9.90 30.26
C PRO A 98 10.07 8.74 30.90
N LYS A 99 10.80 7.66 31.23
CA LYS A 99 10.26 6.40 31.78
C LYS A 99 9.55 6.52 33.15
N SER A 100 9.64 7.65 33.86
CA SER A 100 9.11 7.82 35.23
C SER A 100 7.65 8.31 35.31
N THR A 101 6.95 8.44 34.19
CA THR A 101 5.59 9.03 34.17
C THR A 101 4.52 7.99 34.53
N SER A 102 3.57 8.32 35.41
CA SER A 102 2.46 7.42 35.79
C SER A 102 1.51 7.12 34.62
N GLN A 103 0.94 5.90 34.55
CA GLN A 103 0.10 5.43 33.42
C GLN A 103 -1.09 6.32 33.05
N ARG A 104 -1.69 7.05 34.00
CA ARG A 104 -2.76 8.02 33.73
C ARG A 104 -2.21 9.35 33.19
N ALA A 105 -1.08 9.82 33.71
CA ALA A 105 -0.40 11.01 33.19
C ALA A 105 0.17 10.77 31.78
N ILE A 106 0.64 9.55 31.49
CA ILE A 106 1.15 9.13 30.17
C ILE A 106 0.15 9.40 29.03
N LYS A 107 -1.15 9.10 29.21
CA LYS A 107 -2.13 9.26 28.12
C LYS A 107 -2.30 10.72 27.70
N THR A 108 -2.45 11.62 28.68
CA THR A 108 -2.60 13.06 28.43
C THR A 108 -1.31 13.65 27.87
N VAL A 109 -0.16 13.22 28.41
CA VAL A 109 1.17 13.65 27.95
C VAL A 109 1.43 13.23 26.51
N ILE A 110 1.16 11.97 26.15
CA ILE A 110 1.26 11.49 24.77
C ILE A 110 0.33 12.29 23.86
N TYR A 111 -0.93 12.48 24.24
CA TYR A 111 -1.88 13.22 23.42
C TYR A 111 -1.42 14.66 23.15
N ASN A 112 -0.91 15.35 24.16
CA ASN A 112 -0.41 16.72 24.03
C ASN A 112 0.88 16.78 23.21
N TYR A 113 1.82 15.84 23.43
CA TYR A 113 3.03 15.71 22.62
C TYR A 113 2.70 15.52 21.13
N LEU A 114 1.70 14.68 20.83
CA LEU A 114 1.29 14.41 19.45
C LEU A 114 0.64 15.62 18.77
N LEU A 115 -0.09 16.43 19.52
CA LEU A 115 -0.62 17.71 19.04
C LEU A 115 0.51 18.72 18.79
N GLU A 116 1.48 18.81 19.70
CA GLU A 116 2.62 19.73 19.60
C GLU A 116 3.50 19.42 18.38
N LYS A 117 3.75 18.12 18.13
CA LYS A 117 4.48 17.65 16.95
C LYS A 117 3.64 17.60 15.66
N GLN A 118 2.39 18.09 15.71
CA GLN A 118 1.48 18.18 14.57
C GLN A 118 1.19 16.83 13.86
N TYR A 119 1.27 15.71 14.57
CA TYR A 119 0.90 14.40 14.01
C TYR A 119 -0.60 14.29 13.68
N PHE A 120 -1.42 15.02 14.42
CA PHE A 120 -2.83 15.26 14.09
C PHE A 120 -3.32 16.58 14.67
N ALA A 121 -4.43 17.09 14.15
CA ALA A 121 -5.14 18.23 14.71
C ALA A 121 -6.28 17.80 15.64
N ARG A 122 -6.65 18.64 16.62
CA ARG A 122 -7.81 18.40 17.51
C ARG A 122 -9.11 18.14 16.75
N ALA A 123 -9.28 18.76 15.57
CA ALA A 123 -10.42 18.53 14.69
C ALA A 123 -10.45 17.14 14.03
N GLN A 124 -9.31 16.44 13.98
CA GLN A 124 -9.18 15.09 13.42
C GLN A 124 -9.33 14.01 14.50
N LEU A 125 -8.81 14.24 15.71
CA LEU A 125 -8.91 13.30 16.82
C LEU A 125 -9.16 14.03 18.14
N ALA A 126 -10.33 13.82 18.73
CA ALA A 126 -10.66 14.37 20.05
C ALA A 126 -10.01 13.55 21.18
N PRO A 127 -9.75 14.16 22.37
CA PRO A 127 -9.10 13.48 23.49
C PRO A 127 -9.87 12.23 23.98
N THR A 128 -11.20 12.32 24.00
CA THR A 128 -12.08 11.21 24.41
C THR A 128 -12.01 10.03 23.43
N THR A 129 -11.93 10.32 22.13
CA THR A 129 -11.74 9.32 21.08
C THR A 129 -10.37 8.67 21.17
N PHE A 130 -9.33 9.46 21.43
CA PHE A 130 -7.97 8.97 21.67
C PHE A 130 -7.90 8.03 22.89
N TYR A 131 -8.49 8.42 24.02
CA TYR A 131 -8.53 7.55 25.21
C TYR A 131 -9.36 6.29 25.00
N ARG A 132 -10.42 6.37 24.20
CA ARG A 132 -11.20 5.19 23.80
C ARG A 132 -10.35 4.25 22.93
N PHE A 133 -9.61 4.76 21.94
CA PHE A 133 -8.72 3.94 21.11
C PHE A 133 -7.66 3.22 21.94
N ILE A 134 -7.00 3.95 22.84
CA ILE A 134 -6.01 3.34 23.74
C ILE A 134 -6.61 2.20 24.55
N ARG A 135 -7.86 2.33 24.99
CA ARG A 135 -8.54 1.33 25.81
C ARG A 135 -9.03 0.14 24.99
N GLU A 136 -9.73 0.38 23.88
CA GLU A 136 -10.34 -0.67 23.04
C GLU A 136 -9.31 -1.48 22.24
N LYS A 137 -8.20 -0.84 21.86
CA LYS A 137 -7.11 -1.46 21.08
C LYS A 137 -5.88 -1.77 21.94
N GLU A 138 -6.01 -1.61 23.26
CA GLU A 138 -4.96 -1.89 24.25
C GLU A 138 -3.59 -1.26 23.93
N LEU A 139 -3.58 -0.07 23.33
CA LEU A 139 -2.40 0.53 22.70
C LEU A 139 -1.29 0.97 23.68
N LEU A 140 -1.43 0.71 24.99
CA LEU A 140 -0.40 1.02 25.99
C LEU A 140 -0.03 -0.20 26.86
N LYS A 141 -0.56 -1.40 26.57
CA LYS A 141 -0.19 -2.61 27.30
C LYS A 141 1.11 -3.20 26.70
N PRO A 142 2.17 -3.41 27.51
CA PRO A 142 3.38 -4.09 27.05
C PRO A 142 3.15 -5.56 26.67
N GLU A 143 2.07 -6.18 27.21
CA GLU A 143 1.71 -7.58 27.01
C GLU A 143 1.13 -7.92 25.62
N SER A 144 0.79 -6.92 24.80
CA SER A 144 0.33 -7.15 23.41
C SER A 144 1.39 -7.82 22.51
N CYS A 145 2.63 -7.98 23.00
CA CYS A 145 3.71 -8.72 22.36
C CYS A 145 3.66 -10.25 22.53
N GLN A 146 2.82 -10.82 23.41
CA GLN A 146 2.74 -12.28 23.65
C GLN A 146 1.76 -13.02 22.73
N LYS A 147 1.84 -12.80 21.41
CA LYS A 147 1.22 -13.77 20.47
C LYS A 147 2.07 -15.04 20.50
N LEU A 148 1.43 -16.22 20.62
CA LEU A 148 2.09 -17.50 20.34
C LEU A 148 2.61 -17.43 18.90
N ARG A 149 3.92 -17.41 18.74
CA ARG A 149 4.59 -17.28 17.43
C ARG A 149 5.31 -18.57 17.13
N LEU A 150 4.96 -19.16 15.98
CA LEU A 150 5.74 -20.24 15.41
C LEU A 150 6.88 -19.61 14.62
N SER A 151 8.10 -20.14 14.79
CA SER A 151 9.21 -19.81 13.90
C SER A 151 8.80 -20.21 12.49
N PHE A 152 8.80 -19.24 11.56
CA PHE A 152 8.43 -19.50 10.18
C PHE A 152 9.63 -19.32 9.25
N CYS A 153 9.60 -20.07 8.15
CA CYS A 153 10.55 -19.95 7.07
C CYS A 153 9.80 -20.29 5.79
N MET A 154 9.99 -19.48 4.76
CA MET A 154 9.49 -19.83 3.43
C MET A 154 10.21 -21.08 2.91
N PRO A 155 9.54 -21.93 2.12
CA PRO A 155 10.10 -23.21 1.69
C PRO A 155 11.22 -23.06 0.64
N PHE A 156 11.12 -22.08 -0.26
CA PHE A 156 12.08 -21.91 -1.36
C PHE A 156 12.75 -20.54 -1.34
N ALA A 157 13.96 -20.47 -1.92
CA ALA A 157 14.62 -19.19 -2.17
C ALA A 157 13.72 -18.28 -3.04
N ASN A 158 13.81 -16.97 -2.81
CA ASN A 158 13.01 -15.93 -3.45
C ASN A 158 11.50 -15.98 -3.15
N ASP A 159 11.02 -16.86 -2.28
CA ASP A 159 9.62 -16.81 -1.85
C ASP A 159 9.31 -15.54 -1.03
N MET A 160 10.29 -15.05 -0.25
CA MET A 160 10.18 -13.79 0.46
C MET A 160 11.57 -13.21 0.75
N TRP A 161 11.75 -11.93 0.45
CA TRP A 161 12.88 -11.16 0.98
C TRP A 161 12.41 -10.26 2.10
N GLN A 162 13.16 -10.24 3.20
CA GLN A 162 12.98 -9.27 4.28
C GLN A 162 13.96 -8.12 4.08
N GLY A 163 13.50 -6.89 4.28
CA GLY A 163 14.35 -5.71 4.15
C GLY A 163 14.24 -4.74 5.30
N ASP A 164 15.35 -4.02 5.53
CA ASP A 164 15.43 -2.96 6.52
C ASP A 164 16.47 -1.91 6.14
N THR A 165 16.33 -0.71 6.72
CA THR A 165 17.34 0.35 6.64
C THR A 165 18.04 0.48 7.97
N LEU A 166 19.37 0.48 7.94
CA LEU A 166 20.21 0.67 9.11
C LEU A 166 21.04 1.95 9.00
N PHE A 167 21.18 2.70 10.10
CA PHE A 167 22.16 3.79 10.19
C PHE A 167 23.58 3.23 10.11
N GLY A 168 24.32 3.71 9.12
CA GLY A 168 25.73 3.40 8.90
C GLY A 168 26.68 4.40 9.58
N PRO A 169 27.99 4.20 9.40
CA PRO A 169 29.01 5.09 9.94
C PRO A 169 28.97 6.46 9.24
N THR A 170 29.40 7.48 9.98
CA THR A 170 29.64 8.81 9.41
C THR A 170 30.96 8.80 8.66
N ILE A 171 30.95 9.29 7.42
CA ILE A 171 32.12 9.34 6.53
C ILE A 171 32.40 10.78 6.09
N PRO A 172 33.61 11.10 5.62
CA PRO A 172 33.88 12.38 4.96
C PRO A 172 32.98 12.55 3.73
N GLY A 173 32.17 13.60 3.72
CA GLY A 173 31.30 13.95 2.61
C GLY A 173 32.05 14.68 1.48
N PRO A 174 31.38 14.95 0.35
CA PRO A 174 32.00 15.55 -0.84
C PRO A 174 32.70 16.90 -0.60
N ASN A 175 32.24 17.65 0.41
CA ASN A 175 32.79 18.97 0.77
C ASN A 175 33.67 18.91 2.03
N GLY A 176 34.16 17.73 2.42
CA GLY A 176 34.92 17.50 3.66
C GLY A 176 34.07 17.52 4.94
N LYS A 177 32.77 17.84 4.86
CA LYS A 177 31.85 17.78 6.01
C LYS A 177 31.45 16.34 6.30
N PRO A 178 31.32 15.94 7.58
CA PRO A 178 30.83 14.60 7.93
C PRO A 178 29.44 14.36 7.35
N ALA A 179 29.25 13.22 6.69
CA ALA A 179 28.01 12.78 6.10
C ALA A 179 27.61 11.42 6.66
N ASN A 180 26.38 11.31 7.14
CA ASN A 180 25.82 10.04 7.58
C ASN A 180 25.57 9.12 6.38
N THR A 181 25.73 7.82 6.60
CA THR A 181 25.39 6.80 5.61
C THR A 181 24.24 5.95 6.10
N TYR A 182 23.52 5.36 5.15
CA TYR A 182 22.37 4.49 5.40
C TYR A 182 22.60 3.19 4.65
N LEU A 183 22.55 2.07 5.36
CA LEU A 183 22.62 0.75 4.78
C LEU A 183 21.21 0.27 4.44
N ILE A 184 20.98 -0.05 3.17
CA ILE A 184 19.78 -0.77 2.75
C ILE A 184 20.17 -2.23 2.59
N ALA A 185 19.55 -3.12 3.36
CA ALA A 185 19.84 -4.56 3.34
C ALA A 185 18.58 -5.37 3.02
N LEU A 186 18.72 -6.35 2.12
CA LEU A 186 17.71 -7.31 1.71
C LEU A 186 18.26 -8.73 1.93
N ILE A 187 17.53 -9.52 2.71
CA ILE A 187 17.89 -10.91 3.02
C ILE A 187 16.80 -11.86 2.53
N ASP A 188 17.19 -12.97 1.91
CA ASP A 188 16.27 -14.04 1.54
C ASP A 188 15.86 -14.85 2.78
N ASP A 189 14.55 -14.99 2.97
CA ASP A 189 13.98 -15.60 4.17
C ASP A 189 14.35 -17.07 4.32
N CYS A 190 14.45 -17.81 3.21
CA CYS A 190 14.71 -19.23 3.17
C CYS A 190 16.20 -19.51 3.36
N SER A 191 17.00 -19.03 2.41
CA SER A 191 18.44 -19.31 2.31
C SER A 191 19.32 -18.49 3.25
N LYS A 192 18.79 -17.43 3.88
CA LYS A 192 19.57 -16.43 4.65
C LYS A 192 20.59 -15.68 3.79
N LEU A 193 20.48 -15.78 2.47
CA LEU A 193 21.33 -15.07 1.53
C LEU A 193 21.15 -13.56 1.68
N LEU A 194 22.24 -12.81 1.79
CA LEU A 194 22.20 -11.36 1.57
C LEU A 194 22.09 -11.15 0.06
N VAL A 195 20.86 -10.87 -0.37
CA VAL A 195 20.50 -10.68 -1.77
C VAL A 195 21.12 -9.38 -2.27
N HIS A 196 21.00 -8.32 -1.46
CA HIS A 196 21.62 -7.03 -1.70
C HIS A 196 21.85 -6.32 -0.37
N ALA A 197 23.01 -5.69 -0.22
CA ALA A 197 23.28 -4.81 0.89
C ALA A 197 24.32 -3.76 0.48
N ALA A 198 23.99 -2.47 0.60
CA ALA A 198 24.90 -1.39 0.25
C ALA A 198 24.61 -0.11 1.05
N PHE A 199 25.66 0.69 1.26
CA PHE A 199 25.58 2.01 1.88
C PHE A 199 25.26 3.10 0.86
N TYR A 200 24.39 4.02 1.27
CA TYR A 200 23.93 5.19 0.51
C TYR A 200 24.10 6.47 1.34
N HIS A 201 24.16 7.63 0.70
CA HIS A 201 24.21 8.93 1.37
C HIS A 201 22.85 9.41 1.90
N SER A 202 21.75 8.81 1.44
CA SER A 202 20.41 9.14 1.91
C SER A 202 19.53 7.90 2.08
N GLU A 203 18.48 8.06 2.89
CA GLU A 203 17.36 7.12 2.99
C GLU A 203 16.20 7.64 2.11
N LYS A 204 16.45 7.80 0.81
CA LYS A 204 15.42 8.25 -0.12
C LYS A 204 14.86 7.08 -0.91
N ILE A 205 13.65 7.28 -1.45
CA ILE A 205 12.96 6.32 -2.32
C ILE A 205 13.85 5.87 -3.48
N TYR A 206 14.69 6.78 -3.99
CA TYR A 206 15.63 6.52 -5.08
C TYR A 206 16.65 5.44 -4.72
N ASP A 207 17.26 5.55 -3.54
CA ASP A 207 18.28 4.62 -3.05
C ASP A 207 17.69 3.21 -2.87
N LEU A 208 16.48 3.15 -2.30
CA LEU A 208 15.75 1.89 -2.13
C LEU A 208 15.32 1.26 -3.47
N THR A 209 14.81 2.06 -4.40
CA THR A 209 14.45 1.58 -5.75
C THR A 209 15.68 1.01 -6.47
N HIS A 210 16.83 1.68 -6.34
CA HIS A 210 18.09 1.21 -6.89
C HIS A 210 18.56 -0.10 -6.25
N ALA A 211 18.48 -0.20 -4.92
CA ALA A 211 18.81 -1.42 -4.18
C ALA A 211 17.96 -2.62 -4.64
N ILE A 212 16.63 -2.42 -4.76
CA ILE A 212 15.70 -3.46 -5.23
C ILE A 212 16.01 -3.84 -6.69
N LYS A 213 16.27 -2.86 -7.57
CA LYS A 213 16.65 -3.11 -8.97
C LYS A 213 17.89 -4.00 -9.04
N LEU A 214 18.97 -3.65 -8.34
CA LEU A 214 20.20 -4.44 -8.33
C LEU A 214 20.00 -5.85 -7.74
N ALA A 215 19.21 -5.96 -6.68
CA ALA A 215 18.85 -7.24 -6.07
C ALA A 215 18.13 -8.16 -7.07
N ILE A 216 17.15 -7.62 -7.80
CA ILE A 216 16.35 -8.38 -8.78
C ILE A 216 17.20 -8.84 -9.96
N TYR A 217 18.07 -7.96 -10.49
CA TYR A 217 18.95 -8.36 -11.60
C TYR A 217 20.00 -9.39 -11.19
N SER A 218 20.49 -9.35 -9.94
CA SER A 218 21.52 -10.28 -9.48
C SER A 218 20.97 -11.62 -8.99
N ARG A 219 19.79 -11.64 -8.35
CA ARG A 219 19.25 -12.83 -7.67
C ARG A 219 17.86 -13.22 -8.16
N GLY A 220 17.30 -12.53 -9.14
CA GLY A 220 15.98 -12.83 -9.71
C GLY A 220 14.81 -12.19 -8.95
N ILE A 221 13.60 -12.42 -9.46
CA ILE A 221 12.37 -11.77 -8.99
C ILE A 221 11.80 -12.57 -7.80
N PRO A 222 11.61 -11.94 -6.62
CA PRO A 222 10.97 -12.60 -5.49
C PRO A 222 9.44 -12.66 -5.62
N ASN A 223 8.81 -13.60 -4.92
CA ASN A 223 7.35 -13.66 -4.80
C ASN A 223 6.82 -12.60 -3.82
N MET A 224 7.60 -12.24 -2.80
CA MET A 224 7.21 -11.27 -1.78
C MET A 224 8.38 -10.41 -1.30
N LEU A 225 8.12 -9.12 -1.09
CA LEU A 225 8.98 -8.21 -0.33
C LEU A 225 8.31 -7.91 1.01
N TYR A 226 9.06 -8.06 2.10
CA TYR A 226 8.60 -7.87 3.46
C TYR A 226 9.38 -6.76 4.16
N PHE A 227 8.72 -5.62 4.39
CA PHE A 227 9.33 -4.42 5.00
C PHE A 227 8.58 -3.98 6.27
N ASP A 228 9.09 -2.98 6.99
CA ASP A 228 8.25 -2.30 8.00
C ASP A 228 7.30 -1.29 7.36
N ASN A 229 6.58 -0.59 8.23
CA ASN A 229 5.66 0.48 7.89
C ASN A 229 6.34 1.82 7.55
N GLY A 230 7.68 1.87 7.45
CA GLY A 230 8.43 3.05 7.07
C GLY A 230 7.88 3.68 5.79
N SER A 231 7.77 5.00 5.77
CA SER A 231 7.13 5.75 4.69
C SER A 231 7.77 5.52 3.32
N ILE A 232 9.09 5.29 3.29
CA ILE A 232 9.86 4.96 2.08
C ILE A 232 9.34 3.70 1.37
N TYR A 233 8.94 2.68 2.13
CA TYR A 233 8.45 1.40 1.61
C TYR A 233 7.01 1.48 1.07
N LYS A 234 6.30 2.57 1.35
CA LYS A 234 4.93 2.84 0.85
C LYS A 234 4.92 3.78 -0.35
N SER A 235 6.08 4.06 -0.93
CA SER A 235 6.19 4.94 -2.09
C SER A 235 5.51 4.34 -3.32
N LYS A 236 4.88 5.20 -4.12
CA LYS A 236 4.16 4.79 -5.33
C LYS A 236 5.08 4.05 -6.31
N THR A 237 6.31 4.54 -6.52
CA THR A 237 7.29 3.92 -7.42
C THR A 237 7.58 2.47 -7.08
N ILE A 238 7.74 2.13 -5.79
CA ILE A 238 8.00 0.75 -5.36
C ILE A 238 6.76 -0.12 -5.54
N ILE A 239 5.58 0.40 -5.20
CA ILE A 239 4.31 -0.30 -5.39
C ILE A 239 4.08 -0.62 -6.87
N ASP A 240 4.28 0.37 -7.76
CA ASP A 240 4.12 0.20 -9.20
C ASP A 240 5.11 -0.83 -9.76
N ALA A 241 6.38 -0.78 -9.33
CA ALA A 241 7.40 -1.77 -9.71
C ALA A 241 7.02 -3.19 -9.24
N CYS A 242 6.54 -3.32 -8.01
CA CYS A 242 6.06 -4.60 -7.47
C CYS A 242 4.88 -5.15 -8.27
N ILE A 243 3.90 -4.30 -8.61
CA ILE A 243 2.73 -4.71 -9.41
C ILE A 243 3.18 -5.20 -10.80
N ARG A 244 4.06 -4.45 -11.48
CA ARG A 244 4.57 -4.80 -12.81
C ARG A 244 5.33 -6.13 -12.84
N LEU A 245 6.07 -6.43 -11.77
CA LEU A 245 6.84 -7.67 -11.63
C LEU A 245 6.06 -8.80 -10.95
N ASN A 246 4.79 -8.56 -10.61
CA ASN A 246 3.95 -9.48 -9.85
C ASN A 246 4.58 -9.93 -8.50
N ILE A 247 5.19 -8.97 -7.80
CA ILE A 247 5.77 -9.14 -6.47
C ILE A 247 4.75 -8.67 -5.43
N LYS A 248 4.48 -9.49 -4.42
CA LYS A 248 3.62 -9.09 -3.30
C LYS A 248 4.41 -8.21 -2.33
N LEU A 249 3.98 -6.96 -2.16
CA LEU A 249 4.51 -6.09 -1.11
C LEU A 249 3.73 -6.32 0.19
N SER A 250 4.43 -6.66 1.27
CA SER A 250 3.85 -6.90 2.59
C SER A 250 4.59 -6.09 3.66
N HIS A 251 3.85 -5.61 4.65
CA HIS A 251 4.39 -4.82 5.74
C HIS A 251 4.13 -5.51 7.08
N THR A 252 5.08 -5.38 8.00
CA THR A 252 4.90 -5.83 9.39
C THR A 252 3.66 -5.17 10.01
N PRO A 253 2.83 -5.91 10.77
CA PRO A 253 1.84 -5.29 11.63
C PRO A 253 2.50 -4.28 12.59
N VAL A 254 1.80 -3.19 12.92
CA VAL A 254 2.31 -2.20 13.87
C VAL A 254 2.55 -2.88 15.23
N ARG A 255 3.70 -2.61 15.86
CA ARG A 255 4.18 -3.22 17.13
C ARG A 255 4.51 -4.70 17.07
N ASP A 256 4.96 -5.14 15.90
CA ASP A 256 5.36 -6.52 15.67
C ASP A 256 6.85 -6.63 15.26
N GLY A 257 7.75 -6.17 16.14
CA GLY A 257 9.19 -6.30 15.91
C GLY A 257 9.65 -7.76 15.79
N SER A 258 8.99 -8.67 16.52
CA SER A 258 9.31 -10.10 16.48
C SER A 258 8.96 -10.80 15.16
N ALA A 259 8.23 -10.16 14.23
CA ALA A 259 8.06 -10.65 12.87
C ALA A 259 9.31 -10.47 11.98
N LYS A 260 10.28 -9.65 12.39
CA LYS A 260 11.50 -9.30 11.63
C LYS A 260 12.80 -9.95 12.13
N GLY A 261 12.70 -10.98 12.98
CA GLY A 261 13.88 -11.50 13.69
C GLY A 261 15.08 -11.90 12.81
N LYS A 262 14.88 -12.24 11.54
CA LYS A 262 15.99 -12.57 10.60
C LYS A 262 16.78 -11.34 10.17
N ILE A 263 16.09 -10.29 9.71
CA ILE A 263 16.75 -9.04 9.29
C ILE A 263 17.32 -8.28 10.51
N GLU A 264 16.65 -8.33 11.66
CA GLU A 264 17.17 -7.74 12.90
C GLU A 264 18.47 -8.44 13.35
N ARG A 265 18.51 -9.78 13.33
CA ARG A 265 19.73 -10.54 13.66
C ARG A 265 20.86 -10.31 12.65
N LEU A 266 20.53 -10.10 11.38
CA LEU A 266 21.51 -9.67 10.39
C LEU A 266 22.08 -8.30 10.74
N ASN A 267 21.22 -7.32 11.05
CA ASN A 267 21.62 -5.96 11.40
C ASN A 267 22.53 -5.94 12.64
N GLU A 268 22.24 -6.78 13.64
CA GLU A 268 23.14 -7.01 14.78
C GLU A 268 24.50 -7.54 14.32
N ASN A 269 24.53 -8.58 13.49
CA ASN A 269 25.78 -9.16 12.99
C ASN A 269 26.62 -8.12 12.22
N ILE A 270 25.99 -7.30 11.37
CA ILE A 270 26.68 -6.21 10.65
C ILE A 270 27.32 -5.24 11.65
N ARG A 271 26.58 -4.81 12.68
CA ARG A 271 27.12 -3.92 13.71
C ARG A 271 28.30 -4.54 14.45
N TYR A 272 28.21 -5.81 14.84
CA TYR A 272 29.24 -6.46 15.65
C TYR A 272 30.47 -6.90 14.86
N SER A 273 30.31 -7.33 13.60
CA SER A 273 31.40 -7.93 12.83
C SER A 273 32.01 -6.99 11.80
N PHE A 274 31.22 -6.10 11.18
CA PHE A 274 31.70 -5.15 10.19
C PHE A 274 32.11 -3.83 10.83
N PHE A 275 31.19 -3.13 11.52
CA PHE A 275 31.50 -1.82 12.12
C PHE A 275 32.57 -1.86 13.21
N LYS A 276 32.67 -2.98 13.95
CA LYS A 276 33.73 -3.14 14.95
C LYS A 276 35.11 -3.40 14.34
N ARG A 277 35.16 -3.99 13.13
CA ARG A 277 36.39 -4.35 12.43
C ARG A 277 36.95 -3.20 11.60
N HIS A 278 36.08 -2.35 11.07
CA HIS A 278 36.45 -1.24 10.19
C HIS A 278 35.97 0.08 10.80
N GLY A 279 36.91 0.94 11.18
CA GLY A 279 36.63 2.27 11.75
C GLY A 279 36.91 3.44 10.79
N ASP A 280 37.86 3.27 9.87
CA ASP A 280 38.35 4.35 9.02
C ASP A 280 37.84 4.24 7.58
N PHE A 281 36.84 5.07 7.26
CA PHE A 281 36.23 5.13 5.94
C PHE A 281 36.56 6.44 5.23
N LYS A 282 37.27 6.35 4.10
CA LYS A 282 37.68 7.53 3.30
C LYS A 282 36.51 8.20 2.58
N ASN A 283 35.65 7.41 1.97
CA ASN A 283 34.49 7.85 1.19
C ASN A 283 33.51 6.67 1.01
N LEU A 284 32.35 6.94 0.40
CA LEU A 284 31.29 5.95 0.23
C LEU A 284 31.72 4.75 -0.64
N VAL A 285 32.55 5.00 -1.65
CA VAL A 285 33.06 3.94 -2.55
C VAL A 285 33.95 2.97 -1.76
N HIS A 286 34.87 3.50 -0.95
CA HIS A 286 35.73 2.70 -0.08
C HIS A 286 34.92 1.87 0.93
N LEU A 287 33.93 2.50 1.58
CA LEU A 287 33.01 1.82 2.51
C LEU A 287 32.28 0.66 1.83
N ASN A 288 31.69 0.89 0.66
CA ASN A 288 30.98 -0.14 -0.10
C ASN A 288 31.90 -1.25 -0.64
N SER A 289 33.17 -0.94 -0.96
CA SER A 289 34.14 -1.96 -1.38
C SER A 289 34.42 -2.96 -0.25
N LEU A 290 34.78 -2.46 0.93
CA LEU A 290 35.01 -3.30 2.11
C LEU A 290 33.75 -4.06 2.52
N PHE A 291 32.60 -3.40 2.42
CA PHE A 291 31.34 -4.05 2.76
C PHE A 291 30.97 -5.16 1.78
N LYS A 292 31.25 -5.00 0.49
CA LYS A 292 31.03 -6.04 -0.52
C LYS A 292 31.85 -7.30 -0.22
N GLU A 293 33.10 -7.14 0.22
CA GLU A 293 33.93 -8.26 0.67
C GLU A 293 33.30 -8.95 1.89
N TRP A 294 32.87 -8.17 2.89
CA TRP A 294 32.19 -8.71 4.07
C TRP A 294 30.89 -9.45 3.71
N VAL A 295 30.09 -8.93 2.77
CA VAL A 295 28.87 -9.58 2.30
C VAL A 295 29.22 -10.91 1.63
N ASN A 296 30.26 -10.94 0.79
CA ASN A 296 30.73 -12.16 0.14
C ASN A 296 31.18 -13.21 1.18
N ASP A 297 31.91 -12.80 2.21
CA ASP A 297 32.34 -13.69 3.29
C ASP A 297 31.14 -14.24 4.08
N TYR A 298 30.15 -13.39 4.41
CA TYR A 298 28.93 -13.81 5.09
C TYR A 298 28.18 -14.87 4.28
N ASN A 299 27.98 -14.60 3.00
CA ASN A 299 27.24 -15.42 2.05
C ASN A 299 27.91 -16.79 1.79
N ASN A 300 29.23 -16.87 1.92
CA ASN A 300 30.00 -18.10 1.78
C ASN A 300 30.36 -18.79 3.11
N LYS A 301 29.92 -18.26 4.25
CA LYS A 301 30.14 -18.87 5.56
C LYS A 301 28.99 -19.80 5.94
N ILE A 302 29.30 -20.94 6.55
CA ILE A 302 28.28 -21.87 7.05
C ILE A 302 27.40 -21.15 8.10
N HIS A 303 26.09 -21.14 7.86
CA HIS A 303 25.12 -20.50 8.72
C HIS A 303 24.45 -21.54 9.63
N SER A 304 24.52 -21.34 10.95
CA SER A 304 24.12 -22.35 11.95
C SER A 304 22.66 -22.80 11.88
N SER A 305 21.72 -21.95 11.43
CA SER A 305 20.31 -22.35 11.33
C SER A 305 20.00 -23.23 10.11
N ILE A 306 20.83 -23.18 9.05
CA ILE A 306 20.61 -23.91 7.80
C ILE A 306 21.69 -24.97 7.55
N GLN A 307 22.75 -25.00 8.37
CA GLN A 307 23.86 -25.97 8.34
C GLN A 307 24.58 -26.06 6.97
N MET A 308 24.51 -24.98 6.19
CA MET A 308 25.22 -24.80 4.92
C MET A 308 25.46 -23.31 4.68
N THR A 309 26.18 -22.96 3.61
CA THR A 309 26.36 -21.56 3.23
C THR A 309 25.05 -21.01 2.63
N PRO A 310 24.72 -19.74 2.88
CA PRO A 310 23.60 -19.08 2.22
C PRO A 310 23.60 -19.24 0.70
N GLU A 311 24.77 -19.15 0.06
CA GLU A 311 24.94 -19.32 -1.38
C GLU A 311 24.54 -20.71 -1.85
N ASN A 312 25.01 -21.76 -1.17
CA ASN A 312 24.67 -23.14 -1.54
C ASN A 312 23.19 -23.40 -1.31
N ARG A 313 22.61 -22.87 -0.22
CA ARG A 313 21.17 -23.03 0.03
C ARG A 313 20.34 -22.37 -1.07
N PHE A 314 20.75 -21.17 -1.50
CA PHE A 314 20.10 -20.47 -2.60
C PHE A 314 20.24 -21.22 -3.93
N ALA A 315 21.43 -21.78 -4.19
CA ALA A 315 21.74 -22.50 -5.42
C ALA A 315 20.82 -23.71 -5.68
N ILE A 316 20.37 -24.40 -4.62
CA ILE A 316 19.45 -25.54 -4.70
C ILE A 316 18.15 -25.16 -5.44
N ASP A 317 17.67 -23.95 -5.25
CA ASP A 317 16.39 -23.49 -5.80
C ASP A 317 16.53 -22.70 -7.12
N LEU A 318 17.74 -22.58 -7.69
CA LEU A 318 18.01 -21.78 -8.90
C LEU A 318 17.08 -22.10 -10.07
N LYS A 319 16.73 -23.37 -10.25
CA LYS A 319 15.82 -23.81 -11.34
C LYS A 319 14.41 -23.22 -11.24
N ARG A 320 14.02 -22.72 -10.07
CA ARG A 320 12.69 -22.13 -9.79
C ARG A 320 12.71 -20.60 -9.93
N ILE A 321 13.90 -19.99 -9.97
CA ILE A 321 14.05 -18.55 -9.93
C ILE A 321 13.85 -17.96 -11.32
N ARG A 322 12.99 -16.93 -11.40
CA ARG A 322 12.81 -16.14 -12.61
C ARG A 322 13.77 -14.95 -12.59
N PHE A 323 14.62 -14.86 -13.59
CA PHE A 323 15.52 -13.72 -13.77
C PHE A 323 14.91 -12.70 -14.72
N LEU A 324 15.24 -11.43 -14.48
CA LEU A 324 14.90 -10.34 -15.39
C LEU A 324 16.06 -10.18 -16.38
N GLU A 325 15.76 -10.19 -17.67
CA GLU A 325 16.77 -9.94 -18.70
C GLU A 325 17.22 -8.49 -18.68
N ASN A 326 18.51 -8.24 -18.90
CA ASN A 326 19.04 -6.90 -19.03
C ASN A 326 18.55 -6.27 -20.34
N SER A 327 17.47 -5.48 -20.26
CA SER A 327 16.94 -4.71 -21.40
C SER A 327 16.51 -3.32 -20.96
N GLU A 328 16.61 -2.34 -21.87
CA GLU A 328 16.16 -0.97 -21.59
C GLU A 328 14.68 -0.92 -21.23
N PHE A 329 13.86 -1.82 -21.79
CA PHE A 329 12.43 -1.95 -21.48
C PHE A 329 12.17 -2.43 -20.05
N ASN A 330 12.98 -3.38 -19.56
CA ASN A 330 12.88 -3.89 -18.20
C ASN A 330 13.35 -2.86 -17.17
N ASP A 331 14.26 -1.98 -17.55
CA ASP A 331 14.65 -0.85 -16.70
C ASP A 331 13.51 0.15 -16.47
N GLU A 332 12.60 0.31 -17.44
CA GLU A 332 11.43 1.19 -17.32
C GLU A 332 10.48 0.76 -16.18
N ILE A 333 10.56 -0.50 -15.75
CA ILE A 333 9.78 -1.06 -14.64
C ILE A 333 10.04 -0.28 -13.35
N PHE A 334 11.27 0.21 -13.16
CA PHE A 334 11.70 0.94 -11.97
C PHE A 334 11.58 2.46 -12.11
N PHE A 335 11.08 2.96 -13.24
CA PHE A 335 10.96 4.39 -13.49
C PHE A 335 9.82 5.02 -12.70
N SER A 336 10.02 6.28 -12.31
CA SER A 336 8.99 7.06 -11.63
C SER A 336 7.97 7.59 -12.63
N GLU A 337 6.70 7.56 -12.25
CA GLU A 337 5.59 8.01 -13.10
C GLU A 337 5.12 9.41 -12.75
N SER A 338 4.80 10.20 -13.77
CA SER A 338 4.10 11.47 -13.59
C SER A 338 3.13 11.75 -14.74
N ILE A 339 1.96 12.29 -14.42
CA ILE A 339 0.98 12.69 -15.44
C ILE A 339 1.30 14.11 -15.89
N ARG A 340 1.36 14.34 -17.20
CA ARG A 340 1.60 15.66 -17.81
C ARG A 340 0.60 15.94 -18.92
N SER A 341 0.26 17.22 -19.09
CA SER A 341 -0.53 17.69 -20.23
C SER A 341 0.43 18.13 -21.33
N VAL A 342 0.15 17.72 -22.55
CA VAL A 342 0.92 18.10 -23.74
C VAL A 342 0.31 19.38 -24.33
N SER A 343 1.17 20.35 -24.62
CA SER A 343 0.79 21.63 -25.22
C SER A 343 0.43 21.48 -26.71
N ASN A 344 -0.14 22.54 -27.29
CA ASN A 344 -0.46 22.63 -28.70
C ASN A 344 0.78 22.53 -29.62
N THR A 345 1.99 22.71 -29.07
CA THR A 345 3.27 22.53 -29.78
C THR A 345 3.87 21.14 -29.62
N ASN A 346 3.10 20.18 -29.09
CA ASN A 346 3.52 18.80 -28.83
C ASN A 346 4.64 18.67 -27.79
N THR A 347 4.67 19.58 -26.82
CA THR A 347 5.69 19.64 -25.76
C THR A 347 5.07 19.51 -24.36
N PHE A 348 5.85 19.06 -23.38
CA PHE A 348 5.45 19.04 -21.97
C PHE A 348 6.63 19.40 -21.05
N SER A 349 6.34 19.85 -19.83
CA SER A 349 7.38 20.20 -18.84
C SER A 349 7.54 19.13 -17.77
N LEU A 350 8.77 18.79 -17.45
CA LEU A 350 9.16 17.86 -16.38
C LEU A 350 10.45 18.35 -15.70
N HIS A 351 10.41 18.57 -14.38
CA HIS A 351 11.54 19.08 -13.59
C HIS A 351 12.21 20.34 -14.18
N ASN A 352 11.39 21.32 -14.60
CA ASN A 352 11.82 22.57 -15.24
C ASN A 352 12.53 22.40 -16.59
N ILE A 353 12.48 21.21 -17.20
CA ILE A 353 12.96 20.95 -18.55
C ILE A 353 11.75 20.69 -19.45
N ILE A 354 11.74 21.30 -20.63
CA ILE A 354 10.69 21.11 -21.64
C ILE A 354 11.13 19.97 -22.57
N TYR A 355 10.24 19.02 -22.79
CA TYR A 355 10.44 17.87 -23.66
C TYR A 355 9.46 17.89 -24.84
N GLU A 356 9.91 17.39 -25.98
CA GLU A 356 9.12 17.11 -27.16
C GLU A 356 8.61 15.66 -27.14
N CYS A 357 7.33 15.47 -27.43
CA CYS A 357 6.76 14.14 -27.57
C CYS A 357 7.25 13.48 -28.88
N PRO A 358 7.54 12.17 -28.87
CA PRO A 358 8.00 11.44 -30.05
C PRO A 358 6.94 11.33 -31.15
N VAL A 359 5.66 11.41 -30.79
CA VAL A 359 4.53 11.43 -31.72
C VAL A 359 3.58 12.57 -31.37
N ASP A 360 2.62 12.87 -32.25
CA ASP A 360 1.59 13.89 -32.01
C ASP A 360 0.63 13.46 -30.88
N LEU A 361 0.81 14.06 -29.70
CA LEU A 361 -0.01 13.87 -28.51
C LEU A 361 -0.59 15.21 -28.02
N ARG A 362 -0.73 16.20 -28.90
CA ARG A 362 -1.25 17.53 -28.57
C ARG A 362 -2.60 17.47 -27.86
N ASP A 363 -2.76 18.31 -26.84
CA ASP A 363 -3.96 18.42 -26.00
C ASP A 363 -4.35 17.12 -25.26
N LYS A 364 -3.44 16.15 -25.18
CA LYS A 364 -3.63 14.91 -24.41
C LYS A 364 -2.96 15.01 -23.05
N LYS A 365 -3.53 14.28 -22.08
CA LYS A 365 -2.86 13.94 -20.83
C LYS A 365 -2.10 12.63 -21.04
N ILE A 366 -0.80 12.67 -20.83
CA ILE A 366 0.12 11.55 -21.01
C ILE A 366 0.71 11.14 -19.67
N GLU A 367 1.07 9.87 -19.56
CA GLU A 367 1.91 9.36 -18.48
C GLU A 367 3.37 9.42 -18.95
N VAL A 368 4.23 9.95 -18.10
CA VAL A 368 5.65 10.09 -18.37
C VAL A 368 6.41 9.26 -17.34
N ARG A 369 7.21 8.33 -17.83
CA ARG A 369 8.12 7.51 -17.02
C ARG A 369 9.54 8.01 -17.18
N PHE A 370 10.24 8.22 -16.09
CA PHE A 370 11.62 8.70 -16.14
C PHE A 370 12.51 8.01 -15.11
N ASP A 371 13.78 7.87 -15.47
CA ASP A 371 14.81 7.37 -14.57
C ASP A 371 15.29 8.51 -13.65
N PRO A 372 15.18 8.39 -12.32
CA PRO A 372 15.73 9.38 -11.41
C PRO A 372 17.27 9.49 -11.48
N PHE A 373 17.98 8.47 -11.96
CA PHE A 373 19.44 8.49 -12.13
C PHE A 373 19.89 9.07 -13.48
N LYS A 374 19.00 9.04 -14.48
CA LYS A 374 19.26 9.52 -15.84
C LYS A 374 18.10 10.39 -16.29
N PRO A 375 18.05 11.66 -15.88
CA PRO A 375 16.91 12.56 -16.15
C PRO A 375 16.63 12.78 -17.65
N GLU A 376 17.61 12.50 -18.52
CA GLU A 376 17.47 12.52 -19.98
C GLU A 376 16.63 11.36 -20.53
N THR A 377 16.42 10.31 -19.74
CA THR A 377 15.65 9.12 -20.14
C THR A 377 14.21 9.30 -19.71
N VAL A 378 13.45 9.93 -20.60
CA VAL A 378 12.02 10.22 -20.42
C VAL A 378 11.23 9.47 -21.47
N ILE A 379 10.25 8.68 -21.05
CA ILE A 379 9.47 7.80 -21.92
C ILE A 379 8.00 8.15 -21.79
N THR A 380 7.36 8.30 -22.94
CA THR A 380 5.96 8.71 -23.06
C THR A 380 5.04 7.51 -23.20
N TYR A 381 3.97 7.54 -22.41
CA TYR A 381 2.91 6.56 -22.39
C TYR A 381 1.56 7.27 -22.57
N TYR A 382 0.69 6.70 -23.39
CA TYR A 382 -0.68 7.17 -23.56
C TYR A 382 -1.60 5.96 -23.70
N ASN A 383 -2.72 5.96 -22.97
CA ASN A 383 -3.65 4.82 -22.88
C ASN A 383 -2.94 3.48 -22.62
N GLN A 384 -1.98 3.46 -21.67
CA GLN A 384 -1.16 2.29 -21.31
C GLN A 384 -0.27 1.74 -22.44
N ARG A 385 -0.14 2.44 -23.57
CA ARG A 385 0.77 2.09 -24.66
C ARG A 385 2.00 2.98 -24.63
N ARG A 386 3.16 2.38 -24.90
CA ARG A 386 4.45 3.08 -25.00
C ARG A 386 4.56 3.76 -26.36
N TYR A 387 4.79 5.08 -26.36
CA TYR A 387 4.96 5.90 -27.56
C TYR A 387 6.41 6.31 -27.85
N GLY A 388 7.33 6.01 -26.93
CA GLY A 388 8.77 6.15 -27.13
C GLY A 388 9.42 7.24 -26.27
N LYS A 389 10.72 7.45 -26.50
CA LYS A 389 11.56 8.37 -25.73
C LYS A 389 11.30 9.82 -26.15
N ALA A 390 10.97 10.68 -25.19
CA ALA A 390 10.89 12.12 -25.37
C ALA A 390 12.29 12.73 -25.37
N LYS A 391 12.48 13.78 -26.17
CA LYS A 391 13.75 14.51 -26.27
C LYS A 391 13.61 15.90 -25.65
N PRO A 392 14.63 16.45 -24.99
CA PRO A 392 14.62 17.86 -24.60
C PRO A 392 14.36 18.76 -25.81
N LEU A 393 13.49 19.75 -25.65
CA LEU A 393 13.11 20.71 -26.69
C LEU A 393 14.36 21.43 -27.22
N ASN A 394 14.56 21.37 -28.53
CA ASN A 394 15.61 22.12 -29.21
C ASN A 394 14.99 23.04 -30.27
N PRO A 395 14.74 24.33 -29.94
CA PRO A 395 14.08 25.26 -30.84
C PRO A 395 14.85 25.47 -32.16
N ASN A 396 16.18 25.44 -32.11
CA ASN A 396 17.03 25.66 -33.28
C ASN A 396 16.91 24.49 -34.28
N ILE A 397 16.87 23.26 -33.79
CA ILE A 397 16.61 22.09 -34.64
C ILE A 397 15.20 22.17 -35.23
N ASN A 398 14.20 22.56 -34.43
CA ASN A 398 12.83 22.70 -34.91
C ASN A 398 12.66 23.76 -36.01
N ALA A 399 13.43 24.84 -35.97
CA ALA A 399 13.42 25.85 -37.03
C ALA A 399 13.95 25.32 -38.37
N LEU A 400 14.85 24.32 -38.34
CA LEU A 400 15.45 23.70 -39.52
C LEU A 400 14.60 22.55 -40.09
N LEU A 401 13.71 21.95 -39.28
CA LEU A 401 12.84 20.86 -39.71
C LEU A 401 11.66 21.37 -40.55
N LYS A 402 11.66 21.07 -41.85
CA LYS A 402 10.48 21.25 -42.71
C LYS A 402 9.38 20.30 -42.25
N ARG A 403 8.27 20.83 -41.73
CA ARG A 403 7.10 20.04 -41.34
C ARG A 403 6.19 19.84 -42.54
N GLU A 404 5.95 18.60 -42.94
CA GLU A 404 4.85 18.29 -43.84
C GLU A 404 3.53 18.48 -43.08
N PHE A 405 2.71 19.43 -43.54
CA PHE A 405 1.34 19.55 -43.04
C PHE A 405 0.54 18.34 -43.52
N ARG A 406 0.41 17.30 -42.68
CA ARG A 406 -0.64 16.30 -42.89
C ARG A 406 -1.99 16.98 -42.75
N LYS A 407 -2.69 17.18 -43.88
CA LYS A 407 -4.10 17.57 -43.89
C LYS A 407 -4.88 16.55 -43.05
N LYS A 408 -5.78 17.04 -42.18
CA LYS A 408 -6.76 16.18 -41.50
C LYS A 408 -7.51 15.39 -42.58
N PRO A 409 -7.80 14.09 -42.40
CA PRO A 409 -8.73 13.40 -43.28
C PRO A 409 -10.08 14.14 -43.21
N ASP A 410 -10.63 14.50 -44.37
CA ASP A 410 -11.87 15.26 -44.48
C ASP A 410 -13.05 14.43 -43.93
N ASP A 411 -13.76 14.98 -42.93
CA ASP A 411 -15.09 14.55 -42.50
C ASP A 411 -16.14 14.91 -43.58
N LYS A 412 -16.02 14.34 -44.78
CA LYS A 412 -17.05 14.37 -45.81
C LYS A 412 -17.53 12.95 -46.09
N ASN A 413 -18.31 12.39 -45.16
CA ASN A 413 -19.21 11.28 -45.45
C ASN A 413 -20.31 11.17 -44.38
N ASN A 414 -21.03 12.27 -44.12
CA ASN A 414 -22.23 12.21 -43.28
C ASN A 414 -23.36 13.14 -43.76
N GLN A 415 -23.56 13.20 -45.07
CA GLN A 415 -24.80 13.70 -45.68
C GLN A 415 -25.12 12.86 -46.93
N ASN A 416 -25.80 11.74 -46.74
CA ASN A 416 -26.82 11.21 -47.66
C ASN A 416 -27.38 9.88 -47.12
N ILE A 417 -28.21 9.95 -46.08
CA ILE A 417 -29.25 8.94 -45.83
C ILE A 417 -30.51 9.68 -45.36
N LYS A 418 -31.23 10.28 -46.31
CA LYS A 418 -32.69 10.48 -46.23
C LYS A 418 -33.26 10.54 -47.64
N GLY A 419 -34.17 9.61 -47.94
CA GLY A 419 -35.11 9.69 -49.07
C GLY A 419 -34.78 8.82 -50.26
N ASN A 420 -35.26 7.57 -50.27
CA ASN A 420 -36.43 7.19 -51.07
C ASN A 420 -36.55 5.66 -51.16
N ASP A 421 -37.57 5.17 -50.48
CA ASP A 421 -38.56 4.21 -50.94
C ASP A 421 -38.44 3.58 -52.34
N LEU A 422 -38.86 2.31 -52.33
CA LEU A 422 -39.59 1.55 -53.34
C LEU A 422 -38.82 0.80 -54.43
N ASN A 423 -39.06 -0.51 -54.34
CA ASN A 423 -39.42 -1.42 -55.42
C ASN A 423 -38.31 -2.05 -56.27
N SER A 424 -38.18 -3.35 -55.98
CA SER A 424 -38.59 -4.44 -56.88
C SER A 424 -37.52 -5.09 -57.74
N ASN A 425 -37.65 -6.42 -57.72
CA ASN A 425 -37.44 -7.35 -58.82
C ASN A 425 -36.00 -7.79 -59.16
N ASN A 426 -35.79 -9.04 -58.75
CA ASN A 426 -35.54 -10.18 -59.62
C ASN A 426 -34.13 -10.42 -60.17
N GLN A 427 -33.78 -11.70 -59.98
CA GLN A 427 -33.19 -12.62 -60.94
C GLN A 427 -31.67 -12.80 -60.94
N THR A 428 -31.32 -14.02 -60.49
CA THR A 428 -30.46 -15.02 -61.15
C THR A 428 -28.96 -14.76 -61.24
N GLY A 429 -28.21 -15.76 -60.79
CA GLY A 429 -26.80 -15.92 -61.12
C GLY A 429 -26.10 -16.89 -60.19
N GLU A 430 -26.42 -18.18 -60.32
CA GLU A 430 -25.48 -19.24 -59.95
C GLU A 430 -24.11 -18.95 -60.56
N ASN A 431 -23.02 -19.16 -59.81
CA ASN A 431 -21.94 -20.00 -60.30
C ASN A 431 -21.00 -20.46 -59.19
N LYS A 432 -20.75 -21.77 -59.24
CA LYS A 432 -19.82 -22.58 -58.47
C LYS A 432 -18.37 -22.38 -58.96
N ASN A 433 -17.46 -23.05 -58.24
CA ASN A 433 -16.08 -23.47 -58.59
C ASN A 433 -15.02 -22.41 -58.21
N ASP A 434 -13.96 -22.71 -57.47
CA ASP A 434 -13.34 -23.96 -56.99
C ASP A 434 -12.72 -23.75 -55.59
#